data_AF-A0A7V2XS98-F1
#
_entry.id   AF-A0A7V2XS98-F1
#
_cell.length_a   1.000
_cell.length_b   1.000
_cell.length_c   1.000
_cell.angle_alpha   90.00
_cell.angle_beta   90.00
_cell.angle_gamma   90.00
#
_symmetry.space_group_name_H-M   'P 1'
#
loop_
_entity.id
_entity.type
_entity.pdbx_description
1 polymer ?
#
loop_
_entity_poly.entity_id
_entity_poly.type
_entity_poly.pdbx_seq_one_letter_code
_entity_poly.pdbx_strand_id
1 'polypeptide(L)'
;MEPPADGNWKTLYFKPGVHQLWVGPWKVGDQYDLLNGRNYYIPGDALVHGNFSFRSNSANTIRVFGHGTLTQERITHALHQTPPLAGAQRGLTSALKIGNAVGSRVEGITITDSPDHSLWINGAFNPDPATLNYVRWVKVITWRANGDGITVGDNDFLEDGFIRTQDDGTYLKGRGIRRMVYWTDCNGKALKINMITRVNPDYYANQKLYVEDIDIIYGRSSWPAEPFHVVLGGHDDFPVRKGKDGNYNHGSYLVFRNINFEDPLPLRKLISYCTAGGRNQDLIGIRFENIRAVAPSLYGFENDFRGKPDAQLRDFVLDNVVVGGRQIRGADDV
;
A
#
# COMPACT_ATOMS: atom_id res chain seq x y z
N MET A 1 23.43 16.84 -16.99
CA MET A 1 22.57 18.05 -17.13
C MET A 1 21.45 17.87 -16.13
N GLU A 2 21.24 18.84 -15.25
CA GLU A 2 20.17 18.77 -14.27
C GLU A 2 18.80 18.96 -14.95
N PRO A 3 17.77 18.20 -14.56
CA PRO A 3 16.41 18.40 -15.07
C PRO A 3 15.90 19.79 -14.65
N PRO A 4 14.99 20.41 -15.44
CA PRO A 4 14.44 21.72 -15.09
C PRO A 4 13.70 21.66 -13.74
N ALA A 5 14.01 22.59 -12.84
CA ALA A 5 13.32 22.71 -11.55
C ALA A 5 11.99 23.48 -11.67
N ASP A 6 11.86 24.36 -12.68
CA ASP A 6 10.70 25.20 -12.93
C ASP A 6 10.53 25.47 -14.45
N GLY A 7 9.67 26.42 -14.80
CA GLY A 7 9.48 26.89 -16.18
C GLY A 7 8.22 26.38 -16.88
N ASN A 8 8.06 26.80 -18.15
CA ASN A 8 6.86 26.55 -18.96
C ASN A 8 7.00 25.30 -19.84
N TRP A 9 7.14 24.13 -19.21
CA TRP A 9 7.17 22.84 -19.90
C TRP A 9 5.99 22.00 -19.44
N LYS A 10 5.41 21.16 -20.32
CA LYS A 10 4.29 20.29 -19.96
C LYS A 10 4.73 18.90 -19.52
N THR A 11 5.77 18.38 -20.15
CA THR A 11 6.30 17.03 -19.93
C THR A 11 7.80 17.07 -19.76
N LEU A 12 8.31 16.53 -18.67
CA LEU A 12 9.70 16.14 -18.54
C LEU A 12 9.87 14.75 -19.17
N TYR A 13 10.72 14.66 -20.18
CA TYR A 13 11.02 13.41 -20.88
C TYR A 13 12.45 12.95 -20.54
N PHE A 14 12.56 11.83 -19.84
CA PHE A 14 13.84 11.15 -19.68
C PHE A 14 14.13 10.39 -20.98
N LYS A 15 15.20 10.77 -21.69
CA LYS A 15 15.63 10.02 -22.89
C LYS A 15 16.03 8.58 -22.50
N PRO A 16 16.16 7.65 -23.45
CA PRO A 16 16.84 6.38 -23.17
C PRO A 16 18.19 6.58 -22.48
N GLY A 17 18.52 5.71 -21.51
CA GLY A 17 19.80 5.74 -20.79
C GLY A 17 19.68 6.02 -19.28
N VAL A 18 20.83 6.29 -18.67
CA VAL A 18 20.94 6.48 -17.21
C VAL A 18 20.91 7.97 -16.86
N HIS A 19 19.97 8.34 -16.00
CA HIS A 19 19.79 9.71 -15.52
C HIS A 19 20.05 9.76 -14.03
N GLN A 20 20.76 10.80 -13.60
CA GLN A 20 20.97 11.08 -12.19
C GLN A 20 20.38 12.46 -11.93
N LEU A 21 19.40 12.52 -11.02
CA LEU A 21 18.73 13.78 -10.69
C LEU A 21 19.61 14.70 -9.82
N TRP A 22 20.73 14.19 -9.31
CA TRP A 22 21.64 14.93 -8.45
C TRP A 22 23.10 14.51 -8.64
N VAL A 23 24.05 15.40 -8.30
CA VAL A 23 25.48 15.28 -8.68
C VAL A 23 26.46 15.16 -7.49
N GLY A 24 25.98 14.96 -6.26
CA GLY A 24 26.84 14.72 -5.08
C GLY A 24 26.45 13.47 -4.27
N PRO A 25 26.88 13.34 -3.00
CA PRO A 25 26.46 12.22 -2.13
C PRO A 25 24.96 12.28 -1.83
N TRP A 26 24.17 11.49 -2.56
CA TRP A 26 22.71 11.55 -2.52
C TRP A 26 22.17 11.03 -1.18
N LYS A 27 21.30 11.82 -0.55
CA LYS A 27 20.72 11.51 0.76
C LYS A 27 19.21 11.31 0.66
N VAL A 28 18.64 10.56 1.60
CA VAL A 28 17.18 10.53 1.76
C VAL A 28 16.72 11.95 2.07
N GLY A 29 15.62 12.36 1.44
CA GLY A 29 15.11 13.73 1.50
C GLY A 29 15.57 14.65 0.36
N ASP A 30 16.59 14.28 -0.42
CA ASP A 30 16.97 15.00 -1.65
C ASP A 30 16.06 14.51 -2.79
N GLN A 31 14.94 15.20 -2.98
CA GLN A 31 13.90 14.85 -3.93
C GLN A 31 13.87 15.83 -5.10
N TYR A 32 13.57 15.30 -6.28
CA TYR A 32 13.21 16.12 -7.43
C TYR A 32 11.73 16.46 -7.36
N ASP A 33 11.43 17.74 -7.55
CA ASP A 33 10.11 18.28 -7.29
C ASP A 33 9.15 18.03 -8.45
N LEU A 34 8.09 17.32 -8.14
CA LEU A 34 6.94 17.18 -8.98
C LEU A 34 6.08 18.44 -8.88
N LEU A 35 5.93 19.13 -9.99
CA LEU A 35 5.16 20.35 -10.17
C LEU A 35 3.73 20.00 -10.57
N ASN A 36 2.77 20.77 -10.07
CA ASN A 36 1.37 20.59 -10.39
C ASN A 36 1.08 20.79 -11.89
N GLY A 37 0.19 19.99 -12.47
CA GLY A 37 -0.22 20.07 -13.87
C GLY A 37 0.82 19.54 -14.86
N ARG A 38 1.85 18.82 -14.37
CA ARG A 38 2.97 18.34 -15.19
C ARG A 38 2.98 16.82 -15.36
N ASN A 39 3.63 16.41 -16.44
CA ASN A 39 3.86 15.01 -16.76
C ASN A 39 5.35 14.66 -16.68
N TYR A 40 5.66 13.43 -16.27
CA TYR A 40 7.00 12.88 -16.13
C TYR A 40 7.04 11.54 -16.84
N TYR A 41 7.71 11.47 -17.98
CA TYR A 41 7.75 10.27 -18.83
C TYR A 41 9.10 9.56 -18.72
N ILE A 42 9.08 8.31 -18.27
CA ILE A 42 10.25 7.43 -18.15
C ILE A 42 10.09 6.24 -19.14
N PRO A 43 10.71 6.29 -20.33
CA PRO A 43 10.60 5.21 -21.32
C PRO A 43 11.28 3.92 -20.82
N GLY A 44 10.94 2.78 -21.42
CA GLY A 44 11.36 1.44 -20.94
C GLY A 44 12.88 1.22 -20.83
N ASP A 45 13.65 1.98 -21.60
CA ASP A 45 15.11 1.97 -21.66
C ASP A 45 15.77 3.09 -20.85
N ALA A 46 15.00 3.81 -20.02
CA ALA A 46 15.50 4.79 -19.08
C ALA A 46 15.57 4.24 -17.64
N LEU A 47 16.70 4.51 -17.00
CA LEU A 47 16.93 4.30 -15.57
C LEU A 47 17.18 5.66 -14.91
N VAL A 48 16.33 6.04 -13.96
CA VAL A 48 16.40 7.33 -13.28
C VAL A 48 16.80 7.08 -11.83
N HIS A 49 18.01 7.47 -11.45
CA HIS A 49 18.43 7.54 -10.06
C HIS A 49 17.84 8.80 -9.44
N GLY A 50 16.79 8.62 -8.63
CA GLY A 50 16.05 9.74 -8.09
C GLY A 50 14.95 9.39 -7.10
N ASN A 51 14.53 10.37 -6.32
CA ASN A 51 13.29 10.39 -5.56
C ASN A 51 12.43 11.50 -6.15
N PHE A 52 11.13 11.24 -6.25
CA PHE A 52 10.16 12.20 -6.74
C PHE A 52 9.21 12.59 -5.62
N SER A 53 8.94 13.89 -5.48
CA SER A 53 7.98 14.36 -4.49
C SER A 53 7.36 15.69 -4.86
N PHE A 54 6.14 15.91 -4.39
CA PHE A 54 5.42 17.15 -4.59
C PHE A 54 5.86 18.23 -3.59
N ARG A 55 5.85 19.51 -4.01
CA ARG A 55 6.08 20.67 -3.11
C ARG A 55 4.85 21.53 -2.85
N SER A 56 3.69 21.14 -3.35
CA SER A 56 2.47 21.96 -3.24
C SER A 56 1.54 21.54 -2.10
N ASN A 57 1.09 22.52 -1.33
CA ASN A 57 -0.02 22.36 -0.39
C ASN A 57 -1.41 22.45 -1.08
N SER A 58 -1.46 22.76 -2.38
CA SER A 58 -2.70 22.75 -3.16
C SER A 58 -2.96 21.41 -3.85
N ALA A 59 -4.12 21.28 -4.48
CA ALA A 59 -4.47 20.11 -5.29
C ALA A 59 -3.40 19.86 -6.37
N ASN A 60 -2.91 18.62 -6.43
CA ASN A 60 -1.88 18.19 -7.36
C ASN A 60 -2.48 17.26 -8.43
N THR A 61 -2.39 17.67 -9.69
CA THR A 61 -2.66 16.86 -10.88
C THR A 61 -1.32 16.55 -11.54
N ILE A 62 -0.72 15.43 -11.15
CA ILE A 62 0.62 15.02 -11.56
C ILE A 62 0.53 13.66 -12.24
N ARG A 63 1.23 13.50 -13.36
CA ARG A 63 1.31 12.23 -14.07
C ARG A 63 2.75 11.75 -14.16
N VAL A 64 3.05 10.60 -13.56
CA VAL A 64 4.32 9.90 -13.74
C VAL A 64 4.03 8.62 -14.51
N PHE A 65 4.63 8.44 -15.69
CA PHE A 65 4.25 7.35 -16.57
C PHE A 65 5.39 6.82 -17.43
N GLY A 66 5.19 5.63 -17.98
CA GLY A 66 6.10 4.97 -18.91
C GLY A 66 6.42 3.55 -18.46
N HIS A 67 7.55 2.99 -18.91
CA HIS A 67 7.93 1.61 -18.58
C HIS A 67 9.36 1.50 -18.04
N GLY A 68 10.04 2.63 -17.84
CA GLY A 68 11.37 2.65 -17.27
C GLY A 68 11.37 2.54 -15.76
N THR A 69 12.55 2.72 -15.20
CA THR A 69 12.80 2.45 -13.78
C THR A 69 13.20 3.72 -13.02
N LEU A 70 12.51 3.98 -11.92
CA LEU A 70 12.90 4.96 -10.90
C LEU A 70 13.59 4.21 -9.74
N THR A 71 14.90 4.33 -9.62
CA THR A 71 15.70 3.56 -8.66
C THR A 71 16.33 4.43 -7.58
N GLN A 72 16.42 3.88 -6.37
CA GLN A 72 17.06 4.49 -5.22
C GLN A 72 18.25 3.67 -4.70
N GLU A 73 18.83 2.81 -5.54
CA GLU A 73 19.94 1.93 -5.14
C GLU A 73 21.11 2.70 -4.47
N ARG A 74 21.33 3.96 -4.87
CA ARG A 74 22.42 4.83 -4.42
C ARG A 74 22.09 5.71 -3.21
N ILE A 75 20.87 5.60 -2.67
CA ILE A 75 20.48 6.30 -1.45
C ILE A 75 20.67 5.37 -0.26
N THR A 76 21.31 5.87 0.78
CA THR A 76 21.34 5.19 2.09
C THR A 76 19.93 5.05 2.66
N HIS A 77 19.66 4.00 3.43
CA HIS A 77 18.40 3.84 4.14
C HIS A 77 18.15 5.00 5.13
N ALA A 78 16.90 5.42 5.33
CA ALA A 78 16.54 6.57 6.16
C ALA A 78 17.05 6.47 7.62
N LEU A 79 17.04 5.26 8.19
CA LEU A 79 17.54 4.99 9.55
C LEU A 79 19.08 5.02 9.67
N HIS A 80 19.80 4.96 8.56
CA HIS A 80 21.27 4.92 8.52
C HIS A 80 21.89 6.20 7.95
N GLN A 81 21.05 7.20 7.68
CA GLN A 81 21.54 8.49 7.21
C GLN A 81 22.30 9.23 8.31
N THR A 82 23.46 9.79 7.93
CA THR A 82 24.28 10.63 8.81
C THR A 82 24.48 12.01 8.17
N PRO A 83 24.10 13.11 8.84
CA PRO A 83 23.36 13.15 10.11
C PRO A 83 21.94 12.57 9.97
N PRO A 84 21.31 12.11 11.07
CA PRO A 84 19.93 11.63 11.04
C PRO A 84 18.96 12.66 10.45
N LEU A 85 17.93 12.18 9.75
CA LEU A 85 16.88 13.03 9.21
C LEU A 85 16.14 13.78 10.33
N ALA A 86 16.05 15.11 10.18
CA ALA A 86 15.38 16.00 11.14
C ALA A 86 14.11 16.62 10.55
N GLY A 87 13.11 16.85 11.42
CA GLY A 87 11.88 17.58 11.07
C GLY A 87 11.16 17.04 9.85
N ALA A 88 10.83 17.95 8.91
CA ALA A 88 10.07 17.64 7.70
C ALA A 88 10.76 16.64 6.75
N GLN A 89 12.08 16.48 6.83
CA GLN A 89 12.83 15.55 5.96
C GLN A 89 12.46 14.08 6.21
N ARG A 90 11.99 13.73 7.41
CA ARG A 90 11.45 12.38 7.68
C ARG A 90 10.21 12.07 6.86
N GLY A 91 9.48 13.08 6.39
CA GLY A 91 8.34 12.90 5.49
C GLY A 91 8.73 12.75 4.02
N LEU A 92 10.02 12.89 3.68
CA LEU A 92 10.55 12.90 2.31
C LEU A 92 11.37 11.65 2.00
N THR A 93 11.03 10.53 2.65
CA THR A 93 11.78 9.29 2.54
C THR A 93 11.31 8.38 1.41
N SER A 94 10.10 8.62 0.89
CA SER A 94 9.54 7.78 -0.16
C SER A 94 10.21 7.98 -1.52
N ALA A 95 10.28 6.91 -2.31
CA ALA A 95 10.80 6.96 -3.68
C ALA A 95 9.94 7.83 -4.60
N LEU A 96 8.61 7.68 -4.52
CA LEU A 96 7.66 8.53 -5.23
C LEU A 96 6.54 8.98 -4.28
N LYS A 97 6.37 10.29 -4.13
CA LYS A 97 5.36 10.90 -3.27
C LYS A 97 4.49 11.91 -4.01
N ILE A 98 3.17 11.75 -3.96
CA ILE A 98 2.17 12.68 -4.50
C ILE A 98 1.08 12.90 -3.45
N GLY A 99 1.10 14.06 -2.78
CA GLY A 99 0.07 14.45 -1.82
C GLY A 99 -0.94 15.42 -2.42
N ASN A 100 -2.08 15.57 -1.74
CA ASN A 100 -3.21 16.38 -2.21
C ASN A 100 -3.62 16.00 -3.64
N ALA A 101 -3.56 14.71 -3.97
CA ALA A 101 -3.71 14.22 -5.33
C ALA A 101 -5.16 14.42 -5.82
N VAL A 102 -5.33 15.04 -6.98
CA VAL A 102 -6.61 15.22 -7.68
C VAL A 102 -6.39 14.94 -9.16
N GLY A 103 -6.98 13.86 -9.68
CA GLY A 103 -6.77 13.42 -11.06
C GLY A 103 -5.32 13.00 -11.37
N SER A 104 -4.50 12.73 -10.36
CA SER A 104 -3.11 12.28 -10.53
C SER A 104 -3.01 10.82 -10.98
N ARG A 105 -1.92 10.50 -11.67
CA ARG A 105 -1.71 9.20 -12.32
C ARG A 105 -0.27 8.72 -12.12
N VAL A 106 -0.10 7.46 -11.70
CA VAL A 106 1.17 6.75 -11.77
C VAL A 106 0.98 5.48 -12.60
N GLU A 107 1.67 5.38 -13.74
CA GLU A 107 1.32 4.40 -14.77
C GLU A 107 2.56 3.69 -15.33
N GLY A 108 2.63 2.36 -15.21
CA GLY A 108 3.55 1.53 -15.97
C GLY A 108 5.00 1.43 -15.47
N ILE A 109 5.46 2.40 -14.67
CA ILE A 109 6.86 2.49 -14.21
C ILE A 109 7.23 1.36 -13.24
N THR A 110 8.53 1.10 -13.13
CA THR A 110 9.11 0.25 -12.09
C THR A 110 9.82 1.11 -11.05
N ILE A 111 9.62 0.83 -9.75
CA ILE A 111 10.32 1.47 -8.63
C ILE A 111 11.20 0.41 -7.98
N THR A 112 12.49 0.70 -7.79
CA THR A 112 13.42 -0.25 -7.16
C THR A 112 14.26 0.35 -6.05
N ASP A 113 14.61 -0.49 -5.08
CA ASP A 113 15.61 -0.19 -4.05
C ASP A 113 15.28 1.01 -3.16
N SER A 114 13.99 1.29 -2.97
CA SER A 114 13.46 2.35 -2.11
C SER A 114 14.19 2.35 -0.75
N PRO A 115 14.72 3.49 -0.27
CA PRO A 115 15.46 3.58 0.99
C PRO A 115 14.54 3.57 2.22
N ASP A 116 13.23 3.55 1.99
CA ASP A 116 12.08 3.57 2.90
C ASP A 116 10.84 3.25 2.03
N HIS A 117 9.65 3.74 2.35
CA HIS A 117 8.41 3.50 1.59
C HIS A 117 8.56 3.76 0.08
N SER A 118 7.97 2.92 -0.78
CA SER A 118 8.18 3.03 -2.23
C SER A 118 7.28 4.08 -2.88
N LEU A 119 5.96 3.88 -2.84
CA LEU A 119 5.02 4.82 -3.46
C LEU A 119 3.99 5.28 -2.46
N TRP A 120 3.81 6.59 -2.36
CA TRP A 120 2.73 7.20 -1.60
C TRP A 120 1.98 8.18 -2.50
N ILE A 121 0.74 7.85 -2.82
CA ILE A 121 -0.23 8.77 -3.40
C ILE A 121 -1.35 8.98 -2.39
N ASN A 122 -1.78 10.22 -2.23
CA ASN A 122 -2.82 10.55 -1.27
C ASN A 122 -3.74 11.66 -1.77
N GLY A 123 -4.88 11.25 -2.35
CA GLY A 123 -6.03 12.11 -2.56
C GLY A 123 -7.04 12.03 -1.42
N ALA A 124 -7.55 13.17 -0.96
CA ALA A 124 -8.73 13.20 -0.11
C ALA A 124 -9.95 12.73 -0.90
N PHE A 125 -10.87 12.01 -0.25
CA PHE A 125 -12.07 11.51 -0.91
C PHE A 125 -12.81 12.62 -1.66
N ASN A 126 -13.18 12.34 -2.91
CA ASN A 126 -14.06 13.19 -3.69
C ASN A 126 -15.01 12.30 -4.51
N PRO A 127 -16.33 12.51 -4.42
CA PRO A 127 -17.30 11.68 -5.14
C PRO A 127 -17.26 11.88 -6.67
N ASP A 128 -16.68 12.96 -7.17
CA ASP A 128 -16.54 13.22 -8.61
C ASP A 128 -15.54 12.25 -9.26
N PRO A 129 -15.98 11.36 -10.17
CA PRO A 129 -15.10 10.41 -10.86
C PRO A 129 -13.97 11.07 -11.65
N ALA A 130 -14.12 12.33 -12.10
CA ALA A 130 -13.07 13.04 -12.83
C ALA A 130 -11.84 13.32 -11.96
N THR A 131 -12.00 13.31 -10.63
CA THR A 131 -10.93 13.58 -9.65
C THR A 131 -10.22 12.33 -9.16
N LEU A 132 -10.73 11.15 -9.51
CA LEU A 132 -10.19 9.85 -9.14
C LEU A 132 -8.70 9.78 -9.50
N ASN A 133 -7.85 9.36 -8.57
CA ASN A 133 -6.43 9.11 -8.82
C ASN A 133 -6.21 7.64 -9.17
N TYR A 134 -5.23 7.35 -10.03
CA TYR A 134 -4.91 5.97 -10.41
C TYR A 134 -3.43 5.65 -10.23
N VAL A 135 -3.18 4.46 -9.70
CA VAL A 135 -1.90 3.77 -9.77
C VAL A 135 -2.14 2.48 -10.54
N ARG A 136 -1.57 2.34 -11.73
CA ARG A 136 -1.79 1.15 -12.56
C ARG A 136 -0.55 0.67 -13.29
N TRP A 137 -0.40 -0.63 -13.50
CA TRP A 137 0.76 -1.18 -14.23
C TRP A 137 2.10 -0.88 -13.53
N VAL A 138 2.08 -0.54 -12.24
CA VAL A 138 3.28 -0.17 -11.47
C VAL A 138 3.89 -1.41 -10.82
N LYS A 139 5.22 -1.49 -10.86
CA LYS A 139 5.98 -2.54 -10.19
C LYS A 139 6.85 -1.95 -9.10
N VAL A 140 6.88 -2.58 -7.94
CA VAL A 140 7.77 -2.24 -6.82
C VAL A 140 8.65 -3.45 -6.55
N ILE A 141 9.97 -3.24 -6.51
CA ILE A 141 10.95 -4.28 -6.15
C ILE A 141 11.96 -3.67 -5.16
N THR A 142 11.74 -3.88 -3.86
CA THR A 142 12.61 -3.33 -2.82
C THR A 142 12.96 -4.36 -1.76
N TRP A 143 14.20 -4.29 -1.24
CA TRP A 143 14.84 -5.27 -0.34
C TRP A 143 15.06 -4.77 1.09
N ARG A 144 14.87 -3.48 1.32
CA ARG A 144 15.22 -2.84 2.58
C ARG A 144 14.02 -2.87 3.52
N ALA A 145 14.28 -2.99 4.84
CA ALA A 145 13.24 -2.81 5.86
C ALA A 145 12.53 -1.46 5.68
N ASN A 146 11.27 -1.32 6.12
CA ASN A 146 10.44 -0.16 5.82
C ASN A 146 10.29 0.14 4.32
N GLY A 147 10.64 -0.82 3.45
CA GLY A 147 10.44 -0.75 2.02
C GLY A 147 8.99 -0.99 1.62
N ASP A 148 8.03 -0.36 2.28
CA ASP A 148 6.60 -0.52 2.02
C ASP A 148 6.31 -0.39 0.52
N GLY A 149 5.32 -1.14 0.03
CA GLY A 149 4.96 -1.12 -1.38
C GLY A 149 4.22 0.17 -1.76
N ILE A 150 2.92 0.05 -1.98
CA ILE A 150 2.08 1.15 -2.48
C ILE A 150 1.10 1.58 -1.39
N THR A 151 1.19 2.85 -0.99
CA THR A 151 0.16 3.52 -0.19
C THR A 151 -0.71 4.36 -1.10
N VAL A 152 -2.01 4.07 -1.11
CA VAL A 152 -3.05 4.84 -1.83
C VAL A 152 -3.87 5.67 -0.86
N GLY A 153 -4.40 6.84 -1.21
CA GLY A 153 -5.34 7.66 -0.42
C GLY A 153 -6.81 7.27 -0.55
N ASP A 154 -7.71 8.09 -0.03
CA ASP A 154 -9.16 7.80 -0.01
C ASP A 154 -9.83 7.94 -1.39
N ASN A 155 -9.23 8.71 -2.30
CA ASN A 155 -9.72 8.89 -3.67
C ASN A 155 -8.88 8.18 -4.73
N ASP A 156 -8.14 7.15 -4.32
CA ASP A 156 -7.11 6.53 -5.15
C ASP A 156 -7.52 5.09 -5.47
N PHE A 157 -7.24 4.66 -6.70
CA PHE A 157 -7.53 3.31 -7.18
C PHE A 157 -6.23 2.63 -7.61
N LEU A 158 -6.00 1.41 -7.14
CA LEU A 158 -4.80 0.62 -7.44
C LEU A 158 -5.15 -0.60 -8.28
N GLU A 159 -4.48 -0.78 -9.42
CA GLU A 159 -4.66 -1.99 -10.22
C GLU A 159 -3.45 -2.45 -11.03
N ASP A 160 -3.47 -3.69 -11.48
CA ASP A 160 -2.54 -4.25 -12.47
C ASP A 160 -1.07 -4.11 -12.05
N GLY A 161 -0.72 -4.46 -10.82
CA GLY A 161 0.61 -4.19 -10.26
C GLY A 161 1.33 -5.43 -9.74
N PHE A 162 2.63 -5.26 -9.52
CA PHE A 162 3.47 -6.26 -8.84
C PHE A 162 4.22 -5.60 -7.69
N ILE A 163 4.21 -6.21 -6.51
CA ILE A 163 4.92 -5.69 -5.34
C ILE A 163 5.77 -6.78 -4.74
N ARG A 164 7.08 -6.59 -4.79
CA ARG A 164 8.05 -7.29 -3.94
C ARG A 164 8.58 -6.33 -2.88
N THR A 165 8.37 -6.67 -1.61
CA THR A 165 8.68 -5.80 -0.47
C THR A 165 9.19 -6.57 0.75
N GLN A 166 9.88 -5.85 1.63
CA GLN A 166 10.33 -6.29 2.96
C GLN A 166 9.54 -5.56 4.08
N ASP A 167 8.32 -5.12 3.81
CA ASP A 167 7.38 -4.54 4.77
C ASP A 167 5.93 -4.63 4.24
N ASP A 168 5.02 -3.76 4.68
CA ASP A 168 3.64 -3.71 4.23
C ASP A 168 3.53 -3.44 2.70
N GLY A 169 2.96 -4.39 1.96
CA GLY A 169 2.80 -4.36 0.51
C GLY A 169 1.82 -3.29 0.05
N THR A 170 0.58 -3.29 0.55
CA THR A 170 -0.38 -2.22 0.27
C THR A 170 -1.26 -1.93 1.46
N TYR A 171 -1.44 -0.64 1.74
CA TYR A 171 -2.40 -0.16 2.74
C TYR A 171 -3.80 -0.11 2.12
N LEU A 172 -4.73 -0.85 2.72
CA LEU A 172 -6.11 -0.87 2.26
C LEU A 172 -6.79 0.45 2.61
N LYS A 173 -7.19 1.17 1.58
CA LYS A 173 -8.06 2.35 1.59
C LYS A 173 -8.37 2.71 0.13
N GLY A 174 -9.17 3.76 -0.05
CA GLY A 174 -9.41 4.31 -1.37
C GLY A 174 -10.66 3.79 -2.05
N ARG A 175 -10.57 3.68 -3.38
CA ARG A 175 -11.70 3.41 -4.28
C ARG A 175 -11.74 1.96 -4.75
N GLY A 176 -10.67 1.19 -4.50
CA GLY A 176 -10.55 -0.23 -4.86
C GLY A 176 -9.09 -0.63 -5.10
N ILE A 177 -8.81 -1.92 -4.88
CA ILE A 177 -7.52 -2.54 -5.14
C ILE A 177 -7.79 -3.82 -5.92
N ARG A 178 -7.22 -3.99 -7.12
CA ARG A 178 -7.47 -5.20 -7.92
C ARG A 178 -6.35 -5.65 -8.85
N ARG A 179 -6.30 -6.94 -9.21
CA ARG A 179 -5.29 -7.49 -10.15
C ARG A 179 -3.86 -7.15 -9.71
N MET A 180 -3.54 -7.53 -8.48
CA MET A 180 -2.22 -7.29 -7.89
C MET A 180 -1.53 -8.61 -7.60
N VAL A 181 -0.22 -8.64 -7.85
CA VAL A 181 0.64 -9.77 -7.48
C VAL A 181 1.59 -9.34 -6.37
N TYR A 182 1.67 -10.12 -5.29
CA TYR A 182 2.49 -9.84 -4.12
C TYR A 182 3.56 -10.91 -3.89
N TRP A 183 4.78 -10.44 -3.66
CA TRP A 183 5.89 -11.19 -3.11
C TRP A 183 6.31 -10.50 -1.81
N THR A 184 5.81 -10.99 -0.69
CA THR A 184 6.11 -10.43 0.64
C THR A 184 7.13 -11.29 1.39
N ASP A 185 8.22 -10.67 1.80
CA ASP A 185 9.36 -11.37 2.41
C ASP A 185 9.30 -11.34 3.96
N CYS A 186 10.44 -11.15 4.62
CA CYS A 186 10.66 -11.30 6.06
C CYS A 186 9.72 -10.47 6.98
N ASN A 187 9.26 -9.29 6.56
CA ASN A 187 8.49 -8.35 7.40
C ASN A 187 7.25 -7.79 6.66
N GLY A 188 6.26 -7.33 7.43
CA GLY A 188 5.02 -6.70 6.94
C GLY A 188 3.93 -7.67 6.48
N LYS A 189 2.92 -7.12 5.80
CA LYS A 189 1.74 -7.82 5.24
C LYS A 189 1.60 -7.59 3.75
N ALA A 190 1.03 -8.52 3.00
CA ALA A 190 0.63 -8.22 1.62
C ALA A 190 -0.46 -7.13 1.59
N LEU A 191 -1.49 -7.30 2.42
CA LEU A 191 -2.65 -6.42 2.50
C LEU A 191 -2.82 -5.90 3.94
N LYS A 192 -2.47 -4.62 4.16
CA LYS A 192 -2.45 -3.94 5.47
C LYS A 192 -3.71 -3.11 5.71
N ILE A 193 -4.54 -3.53 6.66
CA ILE A 193 -5.92 -3.00 6.85
C ILE A 193 -6.00 -1.74 7.73
N ASN A 194 -4.98 -1.42 8.53
CA ASN A 194 -5.05 -0.43 9.61
C ASN A 194 -5.30 1.04 9.20
N MET A 195 -5.40 1.37 7.91
CA MET A 195 -5.56 2.76 7.42
C MET A 195 -7.00 3.15 7.05
N ILE A 196 -7.92 2.18 6.96
CA ILE A 196 -9.31 2.40 6.53
C ILE A 196 -10.04 3.37 7.48
N THR A 197 -9.82 3.22 8.78
CA THR A 197 -10.56 3.93 9.84
C THR A 197 -10.04 5.34 10.14
N ARG A 198 -8.92 5.74 9.51
CA ARG A 198 -8.13 6.92 9.94
C ARG A 198 -8.53 8.22 9.28
N VAL A 199 -8.96 8.21 8.02
CA VAL A 199 -8.91 9.44 7.19
C VAL A 199 -10.29 10.02 6.92
N ASN A 200 -11.27 9.19 6.56
CA ASN A 200 -12.64 9.64 6.32
C ASN A 200 -13.71 8.71 6.92
N PRO A 201 -14.15 8.95 8.16
CA PRO A 201 -15.19 8.15 8.79
C PRO A 201 -16.57 8.29 8.15
N ASP A 202 -16.83 9.31 7.33
CA ASP A 202 -18.11 9.44 6.62
C ASP A 202 -18.19 8.57 5.36
N TYR A 203 -17.05 8.10 4.86
CA TYR A 203 -16.92 7.48 3.54
C TYR A 203 -17.48 6.06 3.47
N TYR A 204 -17.23 5.23 4.49
CA TYR A 204 -17.62 3.81 4.47
C TYR A 204 -19.01 3.49 5.02
N ALA A 205 -19.81 4.50 5.40
CA ALA A 205 -21.16 4.25 5.90
C ALA A 205 -22.04 3.55 4.85
N ASN A 206 -21.78 3.79 3.55
CA ASN A 206 -22.57 3.26 2.42
C ASN A 206 -21.72 2.69 1.27
N GLN A 207 -20.40 2.56 1.42
CA GLN A 207 -19.51 2.10 0.35
C GLN A 207 -18.69 0.89 0.77
N LYS A 208 -18.64 -0.13 -0.09
CA LYS A 208 -17.78 -1.30 0.03
C LYS A 208 -16.41 -1.01 -0.56
N LEU A 209 -15.35 -1.36 0.16
CA LEU A 209 -14.01 -1.44 -0.44
C LEU A 209 -13.79 -2.85 -0.97
N TYR A 210 -13.62 -2.96 -2.29
CA TYR A 210 -13.29 -4.21 -2.95
C TYR A 210 -11.77 -4.36 -3.06
N VAL A 211 -11.29 -5.52 -2.64
CA VAL A 211 -9.91 -5.99 -2.76
C VAL A 211 -9.97 -7.33 -3.47
N GLU A 212 -9.74 -7.31 -4.78
CA GLU A 212 -10.12 -8.43 -5.64
C GLU A 212 -9.09 -8.85 -6.68
N ASP A 213 -9.13 -10.11 -7.10
CA ASP A 213 -8.22 -10.68 -8.10
C ASP A 213 -6.75 -10.49 -7.68
N ILE A 214 -6.37 -11.11 -6.56
CA ILE A 214 -5.05 -10.92 -5.95
C ILE A 214 -4.31 -12.25 -5.91
N ASP A 215 -3.06 -12.26 -6.37
CA ASP A 215 -2.16 -13.41 -6.25
C ASP A 215 -1.03 -13.08 -5.28
N ILE A 216 -0.88 -13.87 -4.24
CA ILE A 216 0.22 -13.77 -3.28
C ILE A 216 1.10 -14.99 -3.50
N ILE A 217 2.19 -14.78 -4.24
CA ILE A 217 3.04 -15.86 -4.75
C ILE A 217 4.18 -16.24 -3.78
N TYR A 218 4.43 -15.40 -2.78
CA TYR A 218 5.47 -15.63 -1.76
C TYR A 218 5.12 -14.91 -0.45
N GLY A 219 5.20 -15.62 0.68
CA GLY A 219 4.79 -15.12 2.00
C GLY A 219 5.57 -15.73 3.15
N ARG A 220 6.87 -15.43 3.24
CA ARG A 220 7.81 -16.03 4.23
C ARG A 220 8.31 -15.07 5.30
N SER A 221 7.42 -14.34 5.94
CA SER A 221 7.81 -13.48 7.06
C SER A 221 8.38 -14.30 8.24
N SER A 222 9.57 -13.92 8.73
CA SER A 222 10.31 -14.67 9.78
C SER A 222 10.38 -13.97 11.13
N TRP A 223 9.71 -12.82 11.29
CA TRP A 223 9.62 -12.13 12.59
C TRP A 223 8.85 -12.98 13.62
N PRO A 224 8.88 -12.69 14.93
CA PRO A 224 8.14 -13.46 15.93
C PRO A 224 6.63 -13.47 15.67
N ALA A 225 5.91 -14.36 16.35
CA ALA A 225 4.44 -14.45 16.34
C ALA A 225 3.79 -13.24 17.06
N GLU A 226 4.09 -12.04 16.61
CA GLU A 226 3.30 -10.86 16.95
C GLU A 226 1.91 -11.04 16.33
N PRO A 227 0.82 -10.63 17.02
CA PRO A 227 -0.52 -10.66 16.45
C PRO A 227 -0.56 -9.94 15.09
N PHE A 228 0.31 -8.95 14.89
CA PHE A 228 0.37 -8.04 13.75
C PHE A 228 0.86 -8.61 12.42
N HIS A 229 1.30 -9.87 12.29
CA HIS A 229 1.97 -10.35 11.07
C HIS A 229 1.17 -11.42 10.33
N VAL A 230 0.30 -10.97 9.43
CA VAL A 230 -0.69 -11.78 8.71
C VAL A 230 -0.67 -11.40 7.23
N VAL A 231 -0.90 -12.36 6.33
CA VAL A 231 -0.89 -12.08 4.89
C VAL A 231 -2.08 -11.17 4.52
N LEU A 232 -3.26 -11.53 5.00
CA LEU A 232 -4.50 -10.76 4.92
C LEU A 232 -4.96 -10.43 6.33
N GLY A 233 -4.90 -9.16 6.75
CA GLY A 233 -5.49 -8.86 8.04
C GLY A 233 -5.14 -7.57 8.73
N GLY A 234 -5.94 -7.24 9.73
CA GLY A 234 -5.94 -5.97 10.44
C GLY A 234 -5.89 -6.15 11.94
N HIS A 235 -5.07 -5.33 12.57
CA HIS A 235 -5.15 -5.02 13.99
C HIS A 235 -5.41 -3.52 14.06
N ASP A 236 -6.43 -3.11 14.79
CA ASP A 236 -6.78 -1.70 14.94
C ASP A 236 -5.88 -1.02 15.99
N ASP A 237 -4.61 -0.87 15.65
CA ASP A 237 -3.62 -0.26 16.55
C ASP A 237 -3.71 1.28 16.55
N PHE A 238 -4.47 1.86 15.63
CA PHE A 238 -4.55 3.30 15.39
C PHE A 238 -5.93 3.88 15.75
N PRO A 239 -6.03 5.18 16.11
CA PRO A 239 -7.30 5.79 16.48
C PRO A 239 -8.28 5.91 15.31
N VAL A 240 -9.43 5.24 15.43
CA VAL A 240 -10.63 5.46 14.62
C VAL A 240 -11.17 6.88 14.84
N ARG A 241 -11.49 7.59 13.75
CA ARG A 241 -12.14 8.91 13.83
C ARG A 241 -13.67 8.76 13.90
N LYS A 242 -14.33 9.69 14.61
CA LYS A 242 -15.79 9.83 14.57
C LYS A 242 -16.21 10.46 13.23
N GLY A 243 -17.25 9.90 12.62
CA GLY A 243 -18.01 10.50 11.52
C GLY A 243 -18.69 11.79 11.95
N LYS A 244 -19.19 12.53 10.96
CA LYS A 244 -20.03 13.73 11.14
C LYS A 244 -21.34 13.42 11.87
N ASP A 245 -21.79 12.18 11.81
CA ASP A 245 -22.95 11.66 12.54
C ASP A 245 -22.64 11.37 14.03
N GLY A 246 -21.39 11.54 14.47
CA GLY A 246 -20.94 11.28 15.83
C GLY A 246 -20.61 9.81 16.12
N ASN A 247 -20.82 8.91 15.17
CA ASN A 247 -20.52 7.48 15.28
C ASN A 247 -19.09 7.20 14.88
N TYR A 248 -18.51 6.10 15.38
CA TYR A 248 -17.20 5.65 14.94
C TYR A 248 -17.35 4.86 13.63
N ASN A 249 -16.49 5.15 12.65
CA ASN A 249 -16.39 4.31 11.46
C ASN A 249 -15.41 3.18 11.73
N HIS A 250 -15.94 2.03 12.08
CA HIS A 250 -15.14 0.88 12.46
C HIS A 250 -14.57 0.08 11.27
N GLY A 251 -14.37 0.72 10.12
CA GLY A 251 -13.80 0.05 8.94
C GLY A 251 -14.78 -0.92 8.29
N SER A 252 -16.04 -0.47 8.21
CA SER A 252 -17.16 -1.26 7.75
C SER A 252 -17.09 -1.58 6.24
N TYR A 253 -17.49 -2.79 5.86
CA TYR A 253 -17.74 -3.22 4.47
C TYR A 253 -16.51 -3.47 3.58
N LEU A 254 -15.61 -4.35 4.01
CA LEU A 254 -14.52 -4.88 3.19
C LEU A 254 -14.93 -6.15 2.47
N VAL A 255 -14.67 -6.22 1.17
CA VAL A 255 -14.87 -7.43 0.37
C VAL A 255 -13.53 -7.87 -0.21
N PHE A 256 -13.00 -8.96 0.33
CA PHE A 256 -11.89 -9.70 -0.25
C PHE A 256 -12.46 -10.74 -1.20
N ARG A 257 -12.09 -10.69 -2.48
CA ARG A 257 -12.65 -11.58 -3.50
C ARG A 257 -11.58 -12.15 -4.43
N ASN A 258 -11.64 -13.44 -4.77
CA ASN A 258 -10.72 -14.05 -5.73
C ASN A 258 -9.25 -13.84 -5.33
N ILE A 259 -8.87 -14.33 -4.15
CA ILE A 259 -7.48 -14.20 -3.67
C ILE A 259 -6.82 -15.57 -3.62
N ASN A 260 -5.71 -15.71 -4.34
CA ASN A 260 -4.89 -16.91 -4.33
C ASN A 260 -3.63 -16.66 -3.51
N PHE A 261 -3.30 -17.61 -2.64
CA PHE A 261 -2.04 -17.70 -1.95
C PHE A 261 -1.32 -18.95 -2.42
N GLU A 262 -0.27 -18.77 -3.21
CA GLU A 262 0.39 -19.83 -3.98
C GLU A 262 1.67 -20.36 -3.34
N ASP A 263 2.19 -19.69 -2.30
CA ASP A 263 3.39 -20.17 -1.60
C ASP A 263 3.08 -21.50 -0.90
N PRO A 264 3.78 -22.61 -1.24
CA PRO A 264 3.57 -23.90 -0.60
C PRO A 264 4.12 -23.96 0.83
N LEU A 265 4.89 -22.96 1.25
CA LEU A 265 5.52 -22.89 2.56
C LEU A 265 5.26 -21.53 3.23
N PRO A 266 3.99 -21.12 3.44
CA PRO A 266 3.71 -19.91 4.19
C PRO A 266 4.25 -20.04 5.60
N LEU A 267 4.94 -19.02 6.09
CA LEU A 267 5.43 -19.03 7.47
C LEU A 267 4.44 -18.40 8.46
N ARG A 268 3.35 -17.78 7.99
CA ARG A 268 2.47 -16.92 8.79
C ARG A 268 1.01 -17.31 8.75
N LYS A 269 0.26 -16.72 9.68
CA LYS A 269 -1.21 -16.63 9.61
C LYS A 269 -1.60 -16.04 8.25
N LEU A 270 -2.46 -16.75 7.55
CA LEU A 270 -2.89 -16.35 6.21
C LEU A 270 -3.97 -15.28 6.32
N ILE A 271 -4.90 -15.45 7.26
CA ILE A 271 -6.01 -14.53 7.49
C ILE A 271 -6.11 -14.22 8.98
N SER A 272 -6.23 -12.94 9.34
CA SER A 272 -6.51 -12.54 10.72
C SER A 272 -7.27 -11.22 10.79
N TYR A 273 -8.22 -11.14 11.70
CA TYR A 273 -8.95 -9.94 12.00
C TYR A 273 -9.25 -9.86 13.50
N CYS A 274 -8.69 -8.87 14.17
CA CYS A 274 -8.82 -8.72 15.62
C CYS A 274 -9.21 -7.29 16.00
N THR A 275 -10.16 -7.13 16.92
CA THR A 275 -10.39 -5.88 17.67
C THR A 275 -9.25 -5.65 18.69
N ALA A 276 -8.03 -5.41 18.20
CA ALA A 276 -6.86 -5.20 19.05
C ALA A 276 -6.87 -3.83 19.76
N GLY A 277 -6.10 -3.68 20.85
CA GLY A 277 -5.71 -2.36 21.36
C GLY A 277 -6.59 -1.69 22.44
N GLY A 278 -7.19 -2.44 23.38
CA GLY A 278 -7.85 -1.85 24.56
C GLY A 278 -9.07 -0.95 24.29
N ARG A 279 -9.63 -1.01 23.07
CA ARG A 279 -10.81 -0.24 22.66
C ARG A 279 -12.00 -1.15 22.39
N ASN A 280 -13.21 -0.61 22.61
CA ASN A 280 -14.50 -1.29 22.56
C ASN A 280 -15.27 -0.85 21.30
N GLN A 281 -14.95 -1.44 20.15
CA GLN A 281 -15.46 -1.01 18.85
C GLN A 281 -15.75 -2.21 17.94
N ASP A 282 -17.00 -2.34 17.46
CA ASP A 282 -17.44 -3.44 16.61
C ASP A 282 -16.85 -3.35 15.20
N LEU A 283 -16.46 -4.45 14.58
CA LEU A 283 -16.06 -4.47 13.17
C LEU A 283 -17.19 -5.15 12.37
N ILE A 284 -17.65 -4.55 11.26
CA ILE A 284 -18.85 -4.99 10.55
C ILE A 284 -18.66 -5.17 9.04
N GLY A 285 -19.30 -6.19 8.46
CA GLY A 285 -19.49 -6.31 7.02
C GLY A 285 -18.26 -6.81 6.25
N ILE A 286 -17.39 -7.58 6.89
CA ILE A 286 -16.18 -8.14 6.27
C ILE A 286 -16.53 -9.45 5.56
N ARG A 287 -16.15 -9.56 4.30
CA ARG A 287 -16.48 -10.70 3.46
C ARG A 287 -15.21 -11.25 2.81
N PHE A 288 -15.03 -12.55 2.90
CA PHE A 288 -14.02 -13.33 2.20
C PHE A 288 -14.74 -14.23 1.20
N GLU A 289 -14.52 -14.00 -0.09
CA GLU A 289 -15.24 -14.65 -1.17
C GLU A 289 -14.22 -15.28 -2.14
N ASN A 290 -14.25 -16.60 -2.30
CA ASN A 290 -13.31 -17.32 -3.18
C ASN A 290 -11.84 -17.05 -2.83
N ILE A 291 -11.45 -17.47 -1.62
CA ILE A 291 -10.06 -17.35 -1.14
C ILE A 291 -9.44 -18.74 -1.13
N ARG A 292 -8.27 -18.89 -1.73
CA ARG A 292 -7.55 -20.16 -1.79
C ARG A 292 -6.11 -19.98 -1.33
N ALA A 293 -5.69 -20.77 -0.34
CA ALA A 293 -4.30 -20.96 0.00
C ALA A 293 -3.87 -22.40 -0.23
N VAL A 294 -2.74 -22.60 -0.93
CA VAL A 294 -2.26 -23.94 -1.28
C VAL A 294 -1.81 -24.76 -0.08
N ALA A 295 -1.38 -24.12 1.02
CA ALA A 295 -0.90 -24.75 2.24
C ALA A 295 -1.27 -23.91 3.48
N PRO A 296 -1.43 -24.52 4.66
CA PRO A 296 -1.54 -23.79 5.92
C PRO A 296 -0.17 -23.25 6.37
N SER A 297 -0.16 -22.38 7.36
CA SER A 297 1.07 -21.89 8.00
C SER A 297 1.97 -23.05 8.45
N LEU A 298 3.22 -23.06 8.01
CA LEU A 298 4.23 -24.05 8.38
C LEU A 298 4.53 -24.04 9.89
N TYR A 299 4.40 -22.89 10.54
CA TYR A 299 4.55 -22.76 12.00
C TYR A 299 3.28 -23.12 12.77
N GLY A 300 2.22 -23.59 12.10
CA GLY A 300 0.98 -23.98 12.75
C GLY A 300 0.20 -22.81 13.35
N PHE A 301 0.49 -21.57 12.93
CA PHE A 301 -0.30 -20.43 13.40
C PHE A 301 -1.73 -20.50 12.84
N GLU A 302 -2.68 -20.55 13.76
CA GLU A 302 -4.12 -20.50 13.47
C GLU A 302 -4.50 -19.15 12.87
N ASN A 303 -5.40 -19.20 11.89
CA ASN A 303 -6.05 -17.98 11.42
C ASN A 303 -7.00 -17.50 12.52
N ASP A 304 -7.16 -16.18 12.64
CA ASP A 304 -7.64 -15.62 13.90
C ASP A 304 -8.68 -14.55 13.67
N PHE A 305 -9.92 -14.81 14.07
CA PHE A 305 -11.02 -13.86 14.00
C PHE A 305 -11.56 -13.59 15.40
N ARG A 306 -11.08 -12.51 16.03
CA ARG A 306 -11.42 -12.19 17.42
C ARG A 306 -12.15 -10.86 17.53
N GLY A 307 -13.42 -10.94 17.96
CA GLY A 307 -14.13 -9.85 18.61
C GLY A 307 -13.93 -9.87 20.13
N LYS A 308 -14.55 -8.92 20.83
CA LYS A 308 -14.71 -8.90 22.30
C LYS A 308 -16.20 -8.82 22.64
N PRO A 309 -16.62 -9.15 23.88
CA PRO A 309 -18.02 -9.06 24.29
C PRO A 309 -18.67 -7.69 24.03
N ASP A 310 -17.89 -6.62 24.14
CA ASP A 310 -18.26 -5.22 23.92
C ASP A 310 -17.76 -4.63 22.58
N ALA A 311 -17.25 -5.48 21.69
CA ALA A 311 -16.69 -5.13 20.39
C ALA A 311 -16.72 -6.34 19.44
N GLN A 312 -17.90 -6.69 18.96
CA GLN A 312 -18.13 -7.92 18.21
C GLN A 312 -17.74 -7.79 16.73
N LEU A 313 -17.44 -8.93 16.11
CA LEU A 313 -17.43 -9.08 14.67
C LEU A 313 -18.88 -9.31 14.20
N ARG A 314 -19.40 -8.42 13.34
CA ARG A 314 -20.77 -8.47 12.81
C ARG A 314 -20.77 -8.59 11.28
N ASP A 315 -21.79 -9.22 10.71
CA ASP A 315 -21.94 -9.41 9.26
C ASP A 315 -20.68 -9.95 8.57
N PHE A 316 -20.03 -10.90 9.25
CA PHE A 316 -18.82 -11.56 8.79
C PHE A 316 -19.17 -12.75 7.90
N VAL A 317 -18.56 -12.84 6.72
CA VAL A 317 -18.86 -13.92 5.76
C VAL A 317 -17.59 -14.60 5.27
N LEU A 318 -17.60 -15.92 5.34
CA LEU A 318 -16.67 -16.82 4.66
C LEU A 318 -17.43 -17.57 3.57
N ASP A 319 -17.16 -17.24 2.32
CA ASP A 319 -17.75 -17.87 1.14
C ASP A 319 -16.62 -18.45 0.28
N ASN A 320 -16.62 -19.78 0.11
CA ASN A 320 -15.56 -20.49 -0.61
C ASN A 320 -14.12 -20.15 -0.17
N VAL A 321 -13.84 -20.28 1.14
CA VAL A 321 -12.48 -20.12 1.70
C VAL A 321 -11.85 -21.49 1.88
N VAL A 322 -10.70 -21.73 1.24
CA VAL A 322 -9.99 -23.00 1.25
C VAL A 322 -8.53 -22.79 1.64
N VAL A 323 -8.05 -23.51 2.65
CA VAL A 323 -6.64 -23.50 3.09
C VAL A 323 -6.11 -24.92 3.11
N GLY A 324 -5.03 -25.20 2.37
CA GLY A 324 -4.42 -26.53 2.32
C GLY A 324 -5.39 -27.63 1.84
N GLY A 325 -6.34 -27.27 0.98
CA GLY A 325 -7.40 -28.18 0.51
C GLY A 325 -8.57 -28.38 1.49
N ARG A 326 -8.54 -27.78 2.69
CA ARG A 326 -9.65 -27.81 3.65
C ARG A 326 -10.53 -26.57 3.50
N GLN A 327 -11.84 -26.79 3.43
CA GLN A 327 -12.83 -25.71 3.50
C GLN A 327 -12.86 -25.11 4.91
N ILE A 328 -12.80 -23.79 4.99
CA ILE A 328 -13.01 -23.03 6.23
C ILE A 328 -14.46 -22.52 6.24
N ARG A 329 -15.25 -22.87 7.26
CA ARG A 329 -16.67 -22.48 7.38
C ARG A 329 -16.96 -21.59 8.58
N GLY A 330 -16.07 -21.52 9.55
CA GLY A 330 -16.23 -20.69 10.74
C GLY A 330 -14.96 -20.60 11.57
N ALA A 331 -15.06 -19.94 12.72
CA ALA A 331 -13.94 -19.76 13.65
C ALA A 331 -13.40 -21.07 14.24
N ASP A 332 -14.17 -22.16 14.19
CA ASP A 332 -13.75 -23.48 14.69
C ASP A 332 -12.96 -24.29 13.65
N ASP A 333 -12.85 -23.79 12.41
CA ASP A 333 -12.16 -24.47 11.29
C ASP A 333 -10.75 -23.97 11.01
N VAL A 334 -10.29 -22.91 11.70
CA VAL A 334 -9.11 -22.09 11.36
C VAL A 334 -7.84 -22.34 12.15
#